data_AF-A0A8J8Y549-F1
#
_entry.id   AF-A0A8J8Y549-F1
#
_cell.length_a   1.000
_cell.length_b   1.000
_cell.length_c   1.000
_cell.angle_alpha   90.00
_cell.angle_beta   90.00
_cell.angle_gamma   90.00
#
_symmetry.space_group_name_H-M   'P 1'
#
loop_
_entity.id
_entity.type
_entity.pdbx_description
1 polymer ?
#
loop_
_entity_poly.entity_id
_entity_poly.type
_entity_poly.pdbx_seq_one_letter_code
_entity_poly.pdbx_strand_id
1 'polypeptide(L)'
;MASSAAYPDADENLEAIITRIEQKSRKIETLLKQSKPVEALKTALEGSPLKTRDERCKSANWIVVHRALMAIRDVDGMFNSLDPEYYDILMK
;
A
#
# COMPACT_ATOMS: atom_id res chain seq x y z
N MET A 1 4.26 -36.73 -18.83
CA MET A 1 4.11 -36.36 -17.41
C MET A 1 4.19 -34.85 -17.33
N ALA A 2 3.12 -34.20 -16.87
CA ALA A 2 3.05 -32.74 -16.82
C ALA A 2 3.09 -32.26 -15.36
N SER A 3 3.96 -31.28 -15.14
CA SER A 3 3.86 -30.20 -14.16
C SER A 3 3.94 -30.55 -12.68
N SER A 4 5.05 -30.13 -12.07
CA SER A 4 4.96 -29.20 -10.95
C SER A 4 6.25 -28.38 -10.94
N ALA A 5 6.24 -27.25 -11.63
CA ALA A 5 7.19 -26.19 -11.38
C ALA A 5 6.88 -25.68 -9.96
N ALA A 6 7.62 -26.18 -8.98
CA ALA A 6 7.63 -25.61 -7.65
C ALA A 6 8.17 -24.18 -7.79
N TYR A 7 7.28 -23.19 -7.74
CA TYR A 7 7.64 -21.79 -7.50
C TYR A 7 7.83 -21.65 -5.99
N PRO A 8 9.06 -21.53 -5.47
CA PRO A 8 9.29 -21.38 -4.05
C PRO A 8 9.44 -19.89 -3.76
N ASP A 9 8.41 -19.07 -4.03
CA ASP A 9 8.55 -17.63 -3.82
C ASP A 9 7.26 -17.02 -3.25
N ALA A 10 7.46 -16.33 -2.11
CA ALA A 10 6.54 -15.43 -1.41
C ALA A 10 5.46 -16.06 -0.50
N ASP A 11 5.89 -16.69 0.59
CA ASP A 11 5.17 -16.49 1.86
C ASP A 11 6.01 -15.55 2.73
N GLU A 12 6.04 -14.27 2.35
CA GLU A 12 6.52 -13.22 3.26
C GLU A 12 5.68 -13.35 4.54
N ASN A 13 6.35 -13.58 5.67
CA ASN A 13 5.71 -13.93 6.93
C ASN A 13 4.51 -13.00 7.20
N LEU A 14 3.30 -13.57 7.26
CA LEU A 14 2.05 -12.83 7.40
C LEU A 14 2.11 -11.80 8.54
N GLU A 15 2.66 -12.21 9.68
CA GLU A 15 2.82 -11.36 10.86
C GLU A 15 3.74 -10.16 10.61
N ALA A 16 4.78 -10.33 9.79
CA ALA A 16 5.65 -9.23 9.40
C ALA A 16 4.91 -8.24 8.49
N ILE A 17 4.07 -8.72 7.57
CA ILE A 17 3.24 -7.87 6.71
C ILE A 17 2.25 -7.07 7.55
N ILE A 18 1.52 -7.73 8.44
CA ILE A 18 0.55 -7.09 9.34
C ILE A 18 1.23 -6.02 10.19
N THR A 19 2.36 -6.36 10.83
CA THR A 19 3.14 -5.42 11.64
C THR A 19 3.57 -4.20 10.83
N ARG A 20 4.02 -4.39 9.59
CA ARG A 20 4.40 -3.28 8.70
C ARG A 20 3.20 -2.41 8.33
N ILE A 21 2.05 -3.00 8.03
CA ILE A 21 0.81 -2.26 7.74
C ILE A 21 0.41 -1.40 8.95
N GLU A 22 0.46 -1.94 10.17
CA GLU A 22 0.15 -1.19 11.39
C GLU A 22 1.12 -0.03 11.64
N GLN A 23 2.42 -0.26 11.45
CA GLN A 23 3.43 0.79 11.56
C GLN A 23 3.20 1.91 10.54
N LYS A 24 2.92 1.55 9.27
CA LYS A 24 2.57 2.51 8.22
C LYS A 24 1.31 3.29 8.58
N SER A 25 0.28 2.63 9.09
CA SER A 25 -0.98 3.25 9.49
C SER A 25 -0.77 4.38 10.50
N ARG A 26 0.08 4.18 11.52
CA ARG A 26 0.44 5.22 12.50
C ARG A 26 1.15 6.41 11.85
N LYS A 27 2.13 6.14 10.99
CA LYS A 27 2.88 7.20 10.26
C LYS A 27 1.95 8.02 9.36
N ILE A 28 1.02 7.35 8.68
CA ILE A 28 0.01 7.99 7.82
C ILE A 28 -0.91 8.89 8.63
N GLU A 29 -1.38 8.44 9.79
CA GLU A 29 -2.19 9.29 10.67
C GLU A 29 -1.44 10.56 11.08
N THR A 30 -0.14 10.47 11.40
CA THR A 30 0.69 11.64 11.69
C THR A 30 0.80 12.58 10.48
N LEU A 31 1.03 12.05 9.28
CA LEU A 31 1.12 12.86 8.05
C LEU A 31 -0.21 13.56 7.73
N LEU A 32 -1.33 12.87 7.90
CA LEU A 32 -2.66 13.44 7.70
C LEU A 32 -2.95 14.58 8.69
N LYS A 33 -2.57 14.42 9.96
CA LYS A 33 -2.66 15.50 10.96
C LYS A 33 -1.80 16.72 10.61
N GLN A 34 -0.70 16.51 9.87
CA GLN A 34 0.16 17.58 9.36
C GLN A 34 -0.32 18.15 8.02
N SER A 35 -1.50 17.76 7.53
CA SER A 35 -2.03 18.16 6.21
C SER A 35 -1.09 17.81 5.05
N LYS A 36 -0.45 16.64 5.13
CA LYS A 36 0.44 16.07 4.09
C LYS A 36 -0.19 14.81 3.45
N PRO A 37 -1.32 14.95 2.73
CA PRO A 37 -2.08 13.80 2.26
C PRO A 37 -1.39 13.05 1.10
N VAL A 38 -0.60 13.73 0.28
CA VAL A 38 0.15 13.10 -0.82
C VAL A 38 1.29 12.25 -0.27
N GLU A 39 2.05 12.76 0.70
CA GLU A 39 3.10 11.99 1.38
C GLU A 39 2.52 10.82 2.18
N ALA A 40 1.35 11.01 2.77
CA ALA A 40 0.60 9.93 3.41
C ALA A 40 0.23 8.83 2.40
N LEU A 41 -0.24 9.21 1.21
CA LEU A 41 -0.55 8.26 0.15
C LEU A 41 0.69 7.51 -0.33
N LYS A 42 1.80 8.21 -0.62
CA LYS A 42 3.07 7.57 -1.00
C LYS A 42 3.51 6.56 0.05
N THR A 43 3.44 6.93 1.33
CA THR A 43 3.75 6.03 2.46
C THR A 43 2.82 4.81 2.49
N ALA A 44 1.54 4.96 2.15
CA ALA A 44 0.58 3.85 2.13
C ALA A 44 0.91 2.84 1.03
N LEU A 45 1.24 3.36 -0.17
CA LEU A 45 1.56 2.57 -1.36
C LEU A 45 2.94 1.88 -1.25
N GLU A 46 3.88 2.48 -0.52
CA GLU A 46 5.20 1.91 -0.26
C GLU A 46 5.11 0.53 0.40
N GLY A 47 5.74 -0.48 -0.23
CA GLY A 47 5.73 -1.85 0.26
C GLY A 47 4.33 -2.46 0.34
N SER A 48 3.43 -2.09 -0.57
CA SER A 48 2.12 -2.74 -0.70
C SER A 48 2.29 -4.25 -0.88
N PRO A 49 1.51 -5.09 -0.18
CA PRO A 49 1.68 -6.55 -0.20
C PRO A 49 1.09 -7.15 -1.50
N LEU A 50 1.58 -6.74 -2.66
CA LEU A 50 1.06 -7.16 -3.97
C LEU A 50 1.36 -8.63 -4.29
N LYS A 51 2.36 -9.22 -3.61
CA LYS A 51 2.81 -10.60 -3.82
C LYS A 51 2.10 -11.62 -2.93
N THR A 52 1.48 -11.18 -1.82
CA THR A 52 0.77 -12.12 -0.93
C THR A 52 -0.56 -12.54 -1.54
N ARG A 53 -0.95 -13.79 -1.27
CA ARG A 53 -2.28 -14.31 -1.60
C ARG A 53 -3.28 -14.08 -0.47
N ASP A 54 -2.83 -13.58 0.69
CA ASP A 54 -3.70 -13.32 1.84
C ASP A 54 -4.53 -12.04 1.63
N GLU A 55 -5.83 -12.21 1.45
CA GLU A 55 -6.78 -11.12 1.24
C GLU A 55 -6.93 -10.20 2.46
N ARG A 56 -6.60 -10.67 3.66
CA ARG A 56 -6.64 -9.83 4.88
C ARG A 56 -5.55 -8.78 4.83
N CYS A 57 -4.35 -9.14 4.38
CA CYS A 57 -3.25 -8.19 4.18
C CYS A 57 -3.56 -7.16 3.10
N LYS A 58 -4.15 -7.61 1.98
CA LYS A 58 -4.57 -6.70 0.90
C LYS A 58 -5.63 -5.72 1.40
N SER A 59 -6.66 -6.23 2.07
CA SER A 59 -7.74 -5.43 2.64
C SER A 59 -7.23 -4.44 3.68
N ALA A 60 -6.35 -4.88 4.59
CA ALA A 60 -5.76 -4.02 5.61
C ALA A 60 -4.90 -2.89 5.00
N ASN A 61 -4.08 -3.19 3.99
CA ASN A 61 -3.33 -2.16 3.27
C ASN A 61 -4.27 -1.20 2.52
N TRP A 62 -5.32 -1.72 1.88
CA TRP A 62 -6.29 -0.90 1.14
C TRP A 62 -7.02 0.10 2.04
N ILE A 63 -7.43 -0.30 3.24
CA ILE A 63 -8.07 0.62 4.21
C ILE A 63 -7.18 1.85 4.47
N VAL A 64 -5.88 1.62 4.58
CA VAL A 64 -4.88 2.66 4.86
C VAL A 64 -4.68 3.56 3.62
N VAL A 65 -4.57 2.97 2.42
CA VAL A 65 -4.49 3.70 1.14
C VAL A 65 -5.75 4.56 0.92
N HIS A 66 -6.93 3.96 1.09
CA HIS A 66 -8.22 4.63 0.94
C HIS A 66 -8.36 5.83 1.89
N ARG A 67 -7.91 5.69 3.15
CA ARG A 67 -7.89 6.81 4.10
C ARG A 67 -7.03 7.97 3.61
N ALA A 68 -5.84 7.69 3.07
CA ALA A 68 -4.97 8.73 2.53
C ALA A 68 -5.57 9.39 1.29
N LEU A 69 -6.17 8.61 0.38
CA LEU A 69 -6.85 9.12 -0.82
C LEU A 69 -8.01 10.07 -0.48
N MET A 70 -8.87 9.70 0.48
CA MET A 70 -9.99 10.57 0.88
C MET A 70 -9.54 11.92 1.47
N ALA A 71 -8.30 12.03 1.95
CA ALA A 71 -7.77 13.28 2.46
C ALA A 71 -7.22 14.22 1.36
N ILE A 72 -7.12 13.73 0.13
CA ILE A 72 -6.61 14.49 -1.02
C ILE A 72 -7.73 15.34 -1.61
N ARG A 73 -7.48 16.64 -1.72
CA ARG A 73 -8.41 17.61 -2.31
C ARG A 73 -8.07 17.94 -3.75
N ASP A 74 -6.77 18.07 -4.03
CA ASP A 74 -6.22 18.33 -5.36
C ASP A 74 -5.76 17.01 -5.98
N VAL A 75 -6.67 16.37 -6.71
CA VAL A 75 -6.44 15.07 -7.33
C VAL A 75 -5.47 15.19 -8.52
N ASP A 76 -5.61 16.24 -9.31
CA ASP A 76 -4.74 16.48 -10.47
C ASP A 76 -3.29 16.77 -10.00
N GLY A 77 -3.13 17.62 -8.98
CA GLY A 77 -1.85 17.88 -8.35
C GLY A 77 -1.23 16.63 -7.72
N MET A 78 -2.05 15.78 -7.08
CA MET A 78 -1.60 14.49 -6.58
C MET A 78 -1.03 13.62 -7.71
N PHE A 79 -1.78 13.42 -8.80
CA PHE A 79 -1.33 12.57 -9.90
C PHE A 79 -0.03 13.09 -10.54
N ASN A 80 0.11 14.41 -10.69
CA ASN A 80 1.34 15.02 -11.22
C ASN A 80 2.56 14.84 -10.29
N SER A 81 2.34 14.67 -8.99
CA SER A 81 3.39 14.50 -7.98
C SER A 81 3.76 13.04 -7.70
N LEU A 82 2.95 12.09 -8.20
CA LEU A 82 3.07 10.68 -7.89
C LEU A 82 4.05 10.01 -8.85
N ASP A 83 4.99 9.25 -8.30
CA ASP A 83 5.95 8.50 -9.12
C ASP A 83 5.20 7.41 -9.92
N PRO A 84 5.59 7.11 -11.19
CA PRO A 84 4.86 6.16 -12.04
C PRO A 84 4.63 4.78 -11.40
N GLU A 85 5.59 4.30 -10.61
CA GLU A 85 5.45 3.04 -9.87
C GLU A 85 4.29 3.08 -8.88
N TYR A 86 4.12 4.18 -8.14
CA TYR A 86 3.01 4.32 -7.21
C TYR A 86 1.65 4.48 -7.92
N TYR A 87 1.64 5.05 -9.12
CA TYR A 87 0.45 5.07 -9.97
C TYR A 87 0.02 3.65 -10.37
N ASP A 88 0.97 2.83 -10.84
CA ASP A 88 0.70 1.44 -11.21
C ASP A 88 0.23 0.59 -10.04
N ILE A 89 0.70 0.87 -8.82
CA ILE A 89 0.24 0.20 -7.60
C ILE A 89 -1.19 0.65 -7.26
N LEU A 90 -1.49 1.95 -7.37
CA LEU A 90 -2.79 2.50 -7.05
C LEU A 90 -3.91 2.00 -7.99
N MET A 91 -3.57 1.71 -9.25
CA MET A 91 -4.53 1.25 -10.27
C MET A 91 -4.76 -0.27 -10.30
N LYS A 92 -4.13 -1.03 -9.40
CA LYS A 92 -4.29 -2.50 -9.28
C LYS A 92 -5.24 -2.86 -8.15
#